data_AF-A0A965EEX0-F1
#
_entry.id   AF-A0A965EEX0-F1
#
_cell.length_a   1.000
_cell.length_b   1.000
_cell.length_c   1.000
_cell.angle_alpha   90.00
_cell.angle_beta   90.00
_cell.angle_gamma   90.00
#
_symmetry.space_group_name_H-M   'P 1'
#
loop_
_entity.id
_entity.type
_entity.pdbx_description
1 polymer ?
#
loop_
_entity_poly.entity_id
_entity_poly.type
_entity_poly.pdbx_seq_one_letter_code
_entity_poly.pdbx_strand_id
1 'polypeptide(L)'
;NIEIFLTELDALVNIDLKTREPKAKRKKLRIIRVGTSGAIQEDIPLDSHLISEYAVGFDNLMNFYDLPMDKFEKSIGRALKKHIGLNFSPYVVKGSESLRDLFKKEMIVGNTVTAPGFYAPQGREMRIPARYPKLLEDLTYFHTKNSDFWLTNLEMETAAYYALGRMLGHEVISLNAIIANRVKNKFSKKHTKTVDDLIKKVLDLV
;
A
#
# COMPACT_ATOMS: atom_id res chain seq x y z
N ASN A 1 -9.75 4.18 9.42
CA ASN A 1 -8.64 4.03 10.38
C ASN A 1 -7.44 4.89 9.99
N ILE A 2 -6.87 4.72 8.79
CA ILE A 2 -5.63 5.43 8.41
C ILE A 2 -5.84 6.94 8.30
N GLU A 3 -6.98 7.38 7.76
CA GLU A 3 -7.37 8.78 7.70
C GLU A 3 -7.38 9.41 9.09
N ILE A 4 -8.21 8.90 10.00
CA ILE A 4 -8.23 9.29 11.43
C ILE A 4 -6.81 9.40 12.01
N PHE A 5 -6.02 8.33 11.90
CA PHE A 5 -4.69 8.27 12.48
C PHE A 5 -3.75 9.36 11.94
N LEU A 6 -3.67 9.52 10.61
CA LEU A 6 -2.75 10.50 10.02
C LEU A 6 -3.22 11.94 10.21
N THR A 7 -4.53 12.19 10.19
CA THR A 7 -5.11 13.51 10.47
C THR A 7 -4.80 13.92 11.92
N GLU A 8 -5.02 13.03 12.88
CA GLU A 8 -4.73 13.31 14.31
C GLU A 8 -3.22 13.43 14.58
N LEU A 9 -2.40 12.58 13.96
CA LEU A 9 -0.95 12.63 14.08
C LEU A 9 -0.38 13.95 13.53
N ASP A 10 -0.83 14.38 12.35
CA ASP A 10 -0.44 15.68 11.79
C ASP A 10 -0.90 16.82 12.69
N ALA A 11 -2.15 16.79 13.17
CA ALA A 11 -2.67 17.81 14.07
C ALA A 11 -1.79 17.98 15.31
N LEU A 12 -1.34 16.88 15.92
CA LEU A 12 -0.46 16.90 17.09
C LEU A 12 0.86 17.66 16.81
N VAL A 13 1.45 17.47 15.64
CA VAL A 13 2.76 18.06 15.32
C VAL A 13 2.67 19.41 14.63
N ASN A 14 1.58 19.68 13.91
CA ASN A 14 1.45 20.79 12.96
C ASN A 14 0.28 21.74 13.21
N ILE A 15 -0.61 21.47 14.18
CA ILE A 15 -1.62 22.42 14.68
C ILE A 15 -1.22 22.90 16.07
N ASP A 16 -1.34 24.21 16.31
CA ASP A 16 -1.26 24.74 17.68
C ASP A 16 -2.58 24.42 18.39
N LEU A 17 -2.55 23.59 19.42
CA LEU A 17 -3.76 23.11 20.09
C LEU A 17 -4.46 24.19 20.94
N LYS A 18 -3.78 25.29 21.26
CA LYS A 18 -4.37 26.43 21.97
C LYS A 18 -5.09 27.35 21.00
N THR A 19 -4.44 27.74 19.90
CA THR A 19 -5.04 28.66 18.91
C THR A 19 -5.92 27.94 17.89
N ARG A 20 -5.74 26.61 17.74
CA ARG A 20 -6.36 25.75 16.72
C ARG A 20 -5.98 26.10 15.29
N GLU A 21 -4.82 26.72 15.10
CA GLU A 21 -4.33 27.14 13.80
C GLU A 21 -3.12 26.30 13.34
N PRO A 22 -2.94 26.17 12.01
CA PRO A 22 -1.67 25.75 11.43
C PRO A 22 -0.44 26.45 12.01
N LYS A 23 0.55 25.66 12.45
CA LYS A 23 1.88 26.19 12.80
C LYS A 23 2.56 26.75 11.55
N ALA A 24 3.19 27.91 11.68
CA ALA A 24 3.92 28.57 10.58
C ALA A 24 5.05 27.69 10.01
N LYS A 25 5.79 26.99 10.88
CA LYS A 25 6.81 26.01 10.47
C LYS A 25 6.25 24.60 10.62
N ARG A 26 5.98 23.93 9.50
CA ARG A 26 5.52 22.55 9.48
C ARG A 26 6.66 21.58 9.78
N LYS A 27 6.39 20.60 10.64
CA LYS A 27 7.24 19.44 10.89
C LYS A 27 6.90 18.36 9.87
N LYS A 28 7.95 17.76 9.31
CA LYS A 28 7.87 16.59 8.44
C LYS A 28 8.17 15.35 9.27
N LEU A 29 7.29 14.36 9.21
CA LEU A 29 7.47 13.06 9.86
C LEU A 29 8.00 12.02 8.88
N ARG A 30 8.77 11.06 9.38
CA ARG A 30 9.13 9.81 8.68
C ARG A 30 8.28 8.70 9.29
N ILE A 31 7.39 8.10 8.51
CA ILE A 31 6.41 7.11 8.97
C ILE A 31 6.67 5.80 8.22
N ILE A 32 6.89 4.73 8.97
CA ILE A 32 7.15 3.40 8.43
C ILE A 32 6.02 2.49 8.90
N ARG A 33 5.18 2.05 7.96
CA ARG A 33 4.19 1.02 8.23
C ARG A 33 4.90 -0.34 8.21
N VAL A 34 4.72 -1.11 9.28
CA VAL A 34 5.10 -2.52 9.36
C VAL A 34 3.82 -3.33 9.40
N GLY A 35 3.61 -4.20 8.42
CA GLY A 35 2.39 -4.97 8.29
C GLY A 35 2.62 -6.34 7.69
N THR A 36 1.51 -7.03 7.43
CA THR A 36 1.48 -8.31 6.74
C THR A 36 0.73 -8.17 5.43
N SER A 37 1.12 -8.94 4.42
CA SER A 37 0.37 -8.97 3.15
C SER A 37 0.36 -10.36 2.53
N GLY A 38 -0.52 -10.55 1.56
CA GLY A 38 -0.52 -11.74 0.71
C GLY A 38 0.14 -11.43 -0.63
N ALA A 39 1.16 -12.19 -1.01
CA ALA A 39 1.74 -12.13 -2.35
C ALA A 39 0.73 -12.61 -3.40
N ILE A 40 0.72 -11.94 -4.55
CA ILE A 40 -0.08 -12.32 -5.73
C ILE A 40 0.79 -12.71 -6.92
N GLN A 41 2.10 -12.82 -6.73
CA GLN A 41 3.01 -13.37 -7.72
C GLN A 41 3.55 -14.72 -7.24
N GLU A 42 3.72 -15.66 -8.16
CA GLU A 42 4.13 -17.03 -7.83
C GLU A 42 5.57 -17.09 -7.30
N ASP A 43 6.44 -16.25 -7.85
CA ASP A 43 7.87 -16.17 -7.58
C ASP A 43 8.20 -15.49 -6.24
N ILE A 44 7.30 -14.68 -5.68
CA ILE A 44 7.49 -14.05 -4.37
C ILE A 44 7.47 -15.13 -3.27
N PRO A 45 8.59 -15.34 -2.54
CA PRO A 45 8.67 -16.36 -1.52
C PRO A 45 7.78 -16.04 -0.32
N LEU A 46 7.16 -17.06 0.24
CA LEU A 46 6.53 -16.97 1.55
C LEU A 46 7.60 -16.67 2.61
N ASP A 47 7.24 -15.93 3.66
CA ASP A 47 8.15 -15.49 4.72
C ASP A 47 9.27 -14.54 4.26
N SER A 48 9.11 -13.92 3.09
CA SER A 48 9.95 -12.81 2.64
C SER A 48 9.43 -11.46 3.16
N HIS A 49 10.29 -10.45 3.07
CA HIS A 49 9.91 -9.06 3.33
C HIS A 49 9.84 -8.29 2.01
N LEU A 50 8.79 -7.48 1.86
CA LEU A 50 8.53 -6.68 0.68
C LEU A 50 8.34 -5.21 1.06
N ILE A 51 8.98 -4.33 0.30
CA ILE A 51 8.80 -2.88 0.39
C ILE A 51 7.94 -2.37 -0.77
N SER A 52 6.91 -1.59 -0.43
CA SER A 52 5.96 -1.06 -1.40
C SER A 52 6.50 0.21 -2.04
N GLU A 53 6.92 0.16 -3.30
CA GLU A 53 7.33 1.34 -4.06
C GLU A 53 6.13 2.19 -4.46
N TYR A 54 5.13 1.57 -5.11
CA TYR A 54 3.83 2.19 -5.38
C TYR A 54 2.72 1.45 -4.65
N ALA A 55 1.68 2.19 -4.30
CA ALA A 55 0.47 1.68 -3.72
C ALA A 55 -0.73 2.04 -4.59
N VAL A 56 -1.61 1.08 -4.84
CA VAL A 56 -2.83 1.24 -5.63
C VAL A 56 -4.03 1.09 -4.71
N GLY A 57 -4.74 2.19 -4.48
CA GLY A 57 -5.93 2.21 -3.62
C GLY A 57 -7.18 1.81 -4.39
N PHE A 58 -7.86 0.78 -3.89
CA PHE A 58 -9.17 0.32 -4.38
C PHE A 58 -10.34 0.87 -3.54
N ASP A 59 -10.01 1.59 -2.46
CA ASP A 59 -10.98 2.31 -1.64
C ASP A 59 -11.39 3.65 -2.28
N ASN A 60 -12.35 4.33 -1.65
CA ASN A 60 -12.93 5.58 -2.14
C ASN A 60 -12.40 6.83 -1.42
N LEU A 61 -11.40 6.71 -0.53
CA LEU A 61 -10.98 7.79 0.35
C LEU A 61 -10.50 9.02 -0.42
N MET A 62 -9.75 8.82 -1.49
CA MET A 62 -9.22 9.91 -2.33
C MET A 62 -10.26 10.55 -3.26
N ASN A 63 -11.54 10.15 -3.18
CA ASN A 63 -12.62 10.95 -3.77
C ASN A 63 -13.01 12.15 -2.89
N PHE A 64 -12.51 12.21 -1.66
CA PHE A 64 -12.77 13.28 -0.69
C PHE A 64 -11.59 14.25 -0.53
N TYR A 65 -10.47 14.01 -1.22
CA TYR A 65 -9.26 14.83 -1.16
C TYR A 65 -8.68 15.04 -2.56
N ASP A 66 -8.11 16.22 -2.81
CA ASP A 66 -7.43 16.55 -4.06
C ASP A 66 -6.00 15.97 -4.07
N LEU A 67 -5.88 14.65 -4.24
CA LEU A 67 -4.60 13.97 -4.31
C LEU A 67 -3.83 14.32 -5.58
N PRO A 68 -2.65 14.98 -5.48
CA PRO A 68 -1.78 15.18 -6.64
C PRO A 68 -1.14 13.85 -7.06
N MET A 69 -1.49 13.42 -8.28
CA MET A 69 -0.88 12.28 -8.96
C MET A 69 -0.15 12.73 -10.23
N ASP A 70 1.02 12.14 -10.48
CA ASP A 70 1.79 12.38 -11.69
C ASP A 70 1.19 11.66 -12.92
N LYS A 71 1.82 11.84 -14.10
CA LYS A 71 1.33 11.23 -15.36
C LYS A 71 1.39 9.70 -15.33
N PHE A 72 2.40 9.12 -14.68
CA PHE A 72 2.60 7.68 -14.58
C PHE A 72 1.58 7.07 -13.61
N GLU A 73 1.41 7.61 -12.41
CA GLU A 73 0.41 7.19 -11.43
C GLU A 73 -1.01 7.22 -12.04
N LYS A 74 -1.36 8.32 -12.73
CA LYS A 74 -2.63 8.42 -13.46
C LYS A 74 -2.74 7.43 -14.62
N SER A 75 -1.64 7.03 -15.26
CA SER A 75 -1.69 6.05 -16.35
C SER A 75 -1.94 4.65 -15.82
N ILE A 76 -1.29 4.24 -14.73
CA ILE A 76 -1.51 2.96 -14.05
C ILE A 76 -2.97 2.83 -13.60
N GLY A 77 -3.51 3.82 -12.87
CA GLY A 77 -4.90 3.77 -12.39
C GLY A 77 -5.92 3.64 -13.53
N ARG A 78 -5.73 4.38 -14.63
CA ARG A 78 -6.57 4.28 -15.83
C ARG A 78 -6.43 2.94 -16.54
N ALA A 79 -5.22 2.43 -16.68
CA ALA A 79 -4.95 1.14 -17.31
C ALA A 79 -5.60 0.01 -16.52
N LEU A 80 -5.48 0.03 -15.19
CA LEU A 80 -6.05 -0.98 -14.31
C LEU A 80 -7.58 -0.96 -14.32
N LYS A 81 -8.18 0.24 -14.26
CA LYS A 81 -9.63 0.43 -14.42
C LYS A 81 -10.13 -0.18 -15.71
N LYS A 82 -9.43 0.08 -16.83
CA LYS A 82 -9.79 -0.46 -18.15
C LYS A 82 -9.59 -1.97 -18.23
N HIS A 83 -8.50 -2.49 -17.68
CA HIS A 83 -8.15 -3.91 -17.73
C HIS A 83 -9.20 -4.78 -17.01
N ILE A 84 -9.60 -4.38 -15.80
CA ILE A 84 -10.53 -5.13 -14.96
C ILE A 84 -12.00 -4.75 -15.23
N GLY A 85 -12.26 -3.57 -15.81
CA GLY A 85 -13.61 -3.04 -15.95
C GLY A 85 -14.17 -2.49 -14.62
N LEU A 86 -13.33 -1.83 -13.82
CA LEU A 86 -13.74 -1.28 -12.52
C LEU A 86 -14.74 -0.13 -12.70
N ASN A 87 -15.77 -0.10 -11.84
CA ASN A 87 -16.73 1.00 -11.79
C ASN A 87 -16.24 2.20 -10.96
N PHE A 88 -15.14 2.04 -10.23
CA PHE A 88 -14.41 3.11 -9.55
C PHE A 88 -13.08 3.36 -10.25
N SER A 89 -12.39 4.44 -9.85
CA SER A 89 -11.07 4.79 -10.37
C SER A 89 -10.03 4.55 -9.29
N PRO A 90 -9.16 3.52 -9.42
CA PRO A 90 -8.05 3.35 -8.49
C PRO A 90 -7.14 4.57 -8.51
N TYR A 91 -6.71 5.01 -7.33
CA TYR A 91 -5.66 6.02 -7.19
C TYR A 91 -4.32 5.32 -6.94
N VAL A 92 -3.24 5.92 -7.43
CA VAL A 92 -1.89 5.33 -7.37
C VAL A 92 -0.95 6.35 -6.77
N VAL A 93 -0.15 5.92 -5.79
CA VAL A 93 0.74 6.82 -5.06
C VAL A 93 2.08 6.14 -4.85
N LYS A 94 3.16 6.81 -5.25
CA LYS A 94 4.53 6.43 -4.90
C LYS A 94 4.83 6.74 -3.43
N GLY A 95 5.48 5.80 -2.75
CA GLY A 95 6.04 5.99 -1.40
C GLY A 95 7.28 6.89 -1.40
N SER A 96 7.79 7.20 -0.21
CA SER A 96 8.99 8.03 -0.04
C SER A 96 10.23 7.34 -0.61
N GLU A 97 10.92 8.00 -1.54
CA GLU A 97 12.15 7.48 -2.15
C GLU A 97 13.30 7.39 -1.14
N SER A 98 13.42 8.38 -0.24
CA SER A 98 14.45 8.41 0.81
C SER A 98 14.29 7.25 1.79
N LEU A 99 13.05 6.97 2.23
CA LEU A 99 12.76 5.80 3.06
C LEU A 99 12.92 4.49 2.29
N ARG A 100 12.49 4.44 1.02
CA ARG A 100 12.67 3.25 0.18
C ARG A 100 14.15 2.88 0.06
N ASP A 101 15.01 3.87 -0.16
CA ASP A 101 16.43 3.67 -0.40
C ASP A 101 17.18 3.14 0.84
N LEU A 102 16.63 3.35 2.03
CA LEU A 102 17.12 2.78 3.29
C LEU A 102 16.90 1.26 3.39
N PHE A 103 15.78 0.76 2.85
CA PHE A 103 15.34 -0.63 3.04
C PHE A 103 15.46 -1.50 1.77
N LYS A 104 15.55 -0.90 0.58
CA LYS A 104 15.45 -1.63 -0.71
C LYS A 104 16.52 -2.70 -0.94
N LYS A 105 17.67 -2.62 -0.27
CA LYS A 105 18.74 -3.64 -0.39
C LYS A 105 18.44 -4.92 0.38
N GLU A 106 17.50 -4.85 1.32
CA GLU A 106 17.22 -5.88 2.32
C GLU A 106 15.88 -6.60 2.08
N MET A 107 15.14 -6.19 1.04
CA MET A 107 13.75 -6.56 0.80
C MET A 107 13.43 -6.61 -0.69
N ILE A 108 12.41 -7.37 -1.06
CA ILE A 108 11.85 -7.37 -2.42
C ILE A 108 11.16 -6.02 -2.63
N VAL A 109 11.47 -5.31 -3.71
CA VAL A 109 10.74 -4.09 -4.10
C VAL A 109 9.54 -4.49 -4.94
N GLY A 110 8.36 -4.02 -4.57
CA GLY A 110 7.12 -4.36 -5.28
C GLY A 110 6.06 -3.26 -5.21
N ASN A 111 4.95 -3.47 -5.91
CA ASN A 111 3.79 -2.57 -5.88
C ASN A 111 2.60 -3.25 -5.21
N THR A 112 1.93 -2.51 -4.33
CA THR A 112 0.94 -3.05 -3.41
C THR A 112 -0.46 -2.61 -3.79
N VAL A 113 -1.41 -3.55 -3.80
CA VAL A 113 -2.84 -3.26 -3.88
C VAL A 113 -3.41 -3.11 -2.48
N THR A 114 -4.02 -1.97 -2.20
CA THR A 114 -4.72 -1.68 -0.95
C THR A 114 -6.21 -1.87 -1.16
N ALA A 115 -6.76 -2.92 -0.57
CA ALA A 115 -8.15 -3.31 -0.72
C ALA A 115 -9.03 -2.74 0.41
N PRO A 116 -10.27 -2.29 0.12
CA PRO A 116 -11.21 -1.79 1.13
C PRO A 116 -11.85 -2.90 2.00
N GLY A 117 -11.33 -4.12 1.95
CA GLY A 117 -11.85 -5.26 2.71
C GLY A 117 -11.10 -6.55 2.39
N PHE A 118 -11.26 -7.56 3.23
CA PHE A 118 -10.47 -8.79 3.16
C PHE A 118 -11.05 -9.87 2.23
N TYR A 119 -12.37 -9.90 1.99
CA TYR A 119 -13.00 -10.97 1.19
C TYR A 119 -13.11 -10.60 -0.29
N ALA A 120 -14.30 -10.23 -0.77
CA ALA A 120 -14.54 -9.89 -2.18
C ALA A 120 -13.55 -8.84 -2.74
N PRO A 121 -13.16 -7.77 -1.99
CA PRO A 121 -12.17 -6.80 -2.48
C PRO A 121 -10.75 -7.36 -2.68
N GLN A 122 -10.45 -8.56 -2.19
CA GLN A 122 -9.22 -9.31 -2.43
C GLN A 122 -9.45 -10.61 -3.20
N GLY A 123 -10.57 -10.69 -3.93
CA GLY A 123 -10.92 -11.82 -4.79
C GLY A 123 -11.27 -13.10 -4.03
N ARG A 124 -11.79 -13.00 -2.79
CA ARG A 124 -12.31 -14.17 -2.05
C ARG A 124 -13.83 -14.17 -2.10
N GLU A 125 -14.40 -15.31 -2.45
CA GLU A 125 -15.83 -15.56 -2.42
C GLU A 125 -16.14 -16.66 -1.40
N MET A 126 -17.12 -16.40 -0.52
CA MET A 126 -17.55 -17.37 0.50
C MET A 126 -19.00 -17.84 0.28
N ARG A 127 -19.93 -16.89 0.14
CA ARG A 127 -21.36 -17.15 -0.10
C ARG A 127 -22.02 -16.06 -0.95
N ILE A 128 -21.63 -14.80 -0.74
CA ILE A 128 -22.10 -13.67 -1.53
C ILE A 128 -21.24 -13.60 -2.80
N PRO A 129 -21.82 -13.65 -4.01
CA PRO A 129 -21.07 -13.57 -5.25
C PRO A 129 -20.25 -12.29 -5.34
N ALA A 130 -18.98 -12.42 -5.71
CA ALA A 130 -18.12 -11.28 -5.96
C ALA A 130 -18.50 -10.62 -7.29
N ARG A 131 -18.59 -9.28 -7.31
CA ARG A 131 -18.80 -8.52 -8.56
C ARG A 131 -17.68 -8.74 -9.58
N TYR A 132 -16.47 -8.97 -9.10
CA TYR A 132 -15.26 -9.20 -9.90
C TYR A 132 -14.70 -10.59 -9.56
N PRO A 133 -15.30 -11.68 -10.09
CA PRO A 133 -14.93 -13.04 -9.71
C PRO A 133 -13.50 -13.42 -10.12
N LYS A 134 -12.93 -12.76 -11.14
CA LYS A 134 -11.56 -12.96 -11.61
C LYS A 134 -10.55 -11.95 -11.07
N LEU A 135 -10.93 -11.13 -10.07
CA LEU A 135 -10.11 -10.01 -9.60
C LEU A 135 -8.66 -10.42 -9.26
N LEU A 136 -8.46 -11.55 -8.57
CA LEU A 136 -7.09 -11.99 -8.23
C LEU A 136 -6.26 -12.32 -9.47
N GLU A 137 -6.85 -13.01 -10.45
CA GLU A 137 -6.21 -13.36 -11.73
C GLU A 137 -5.87 -12.09 -12.52
N ASP A 138 -6.84 -11.18 -12.65
CA ASP A 138 -6.65 -9.92 -13.37
C ASP A 138 -5.56 -9.04 -12.72
N LEU A 139 -5.46 -9.02 -11.37
CA LEU A 139 -4.39 -8.30 -10.67
C LEU A 139 -3.02 -8.98 -10.84
N THR A 140 -2.99 -10.32 -10.84
CA THR A 140 -1.75 -11.11 -10.99
C THR A 140 -1.13 -10.90 -12.36
N TYR A 141 -1.94 -10.86 -13.41
CA TYR A 141 -1.49 -10.70 -14.80
C TYR A 141 -1.57 -9.25 -15.31
N PHE A 142 -1.90 -8.30 -14.44
CA PHE A 142 -1.82 -6.89 -14.80
C PHE A 142 -0.36 -6.45 -14.91
N HIS A 143 0.03 -6.10 -16.11
CA HIS A 143 1.27 -5.39 -16.41
C HIS A 143 1.00 -4.34 -17.48
N THR A 144 1.76 -3.24 -17.47
CA THR A 144 1.63 -2.24 -18.55
C THR A 144 2.67 -2.52 -19.62
N LYS A 145 2.28 -2.49 -20.90
CA LYS A 145 3.18 -2.83 -22.03
C LYS A 145 4.46 -1.99 -22.10
N ASN A 146 4.46 -0.83 -21.46
CA ASN A 146 5.53 0.16 -21.53
C ASN A 146 6.24 0.41 -20.18
N SER A 147 5.96 -0.40 -19.14
CA SER A 147 6.74 -0.37 -17.89
C SER A 147 6.70 -1.71 -17.17
N ASP A 148 7.78 -2.05 -16.46
CA ASP A 148 7.87 -3.22 -15.57
C ASP A 148 7.05 -3.05 -14.26
N PHE A 149 5.87 -2.44 -14.36
CA PHE A 149 4.97 -2.25 -13.24
C PHE A 149 4.15 -3.52 -13.02
N TRP A 150 4.56 -4.30 -12.02
CA TRP A 150 3.85 -5.50 -11.55
C TRP A 150 3.21 -5.26 -10.20
N LEU A 151 1.96 -5.71 -10.04
CA LEU A 151 1.32 -5.79 -8.73
C LEU A 151 1.82 -7.05 -8.03
N THR A 152 2.33 -6.88 -6.81
CA THR A 152 3.13 -7.92 -6.13
C THR A 152 2.43 -8.51 -4.91
N ASN A 153 1.68 -7.69 -4.18
CA ASN A 153 1.01 -8.09 -2.96
C ASN A 153 -0.28 -7.29 -2.72
N LEU A 154 -1.10 -7.79 -1.81
CA LEU A 154 -2.35 -7.17 -1.37
C LEU A 154 -2.47 -7.09 0.16
N GLU A 155 -2.96 -5.95 0.62
CA GLU A 155 -3.22 -5.59 2.01
C GLU A 155 -4.33 -4.51 2.06
N MET A 156 -4.46 -3.74 3.14
CA MET A 156 -5.65 -2.91 3.38
C MET A 156 -5.36 -1.45 3.81
N GLU A 157 -4.11 -0.99 3.84
CA GLU A 157 -3.79 0.33 4.42
C GLU A 157 -2.82 1.20 3.62
N THR A 158 -1.92 0.62 2.83
CA THR A 158 -0.73 1.32 2.32
C THR A 158 -1.04 2.52 1.42
N ALA A 159 -2.02 2.42 0.52
CA ALA A 159 -2.36 3.51 -0.40
C ALA A 159 -2.86 4.76 0.34
N ALA A 160 -3.68 4.60 1.38
CA ALA A 160 -4.15 5.72 2.20
C ALA A 160 -2.98 6.36 2.96
N TYR A 161 -2.06 5.56 3.49
CA TYR A 161 -0.84 6.06 4.15
C TYR A 161 -0.02 6.95 3.22
N TYR A 162 0.20 6.49 1.98
CA TYR A 162 1.00 7.23 1.01
C TYR A 162 0.29 8.49 0.53
N ALA A 163 -1.00 8.41 0.26
CA ALA A 163 -1.78 9.54 -0.24
C ALA A 163 -1.85 10.68 0.78
N LEU A 164 -2.24 10.38 2.02
CA LEU A 164 -2.31 11.36 3.09
C LEU A 164 -0.93 11.86 3.48
N GLY A 165 0.06 10.97 3.58
CA GLY A 165 1.44 11.35 3.82
C GLY A 165 1.96 12.36 2.81
N ARG A 166 1.71 12.13 1.51
CA ARG A 166 2.04 13.08 0.44
C ARG A 166 1.35 14.43 0.63
N MET A 167 0.03 14.44 0.84
CA MET A 167 -0.75 15.68 0.97
C MET A 167 -0.37 16.48 2.23
N LEU A 168 -0.01 15.81 3.33
CA LEU A 168 0.43 16.42 4.58
C LEU A 168 1.94 16.77 4.59
N GLY A 169 2.68 16.39 3.54
CA GLY A 169 4.11 16.66 3.41
C GLY A 169 5.00 15.80 4.30
N HIS A 170 4.55 14.60 4.67
CA HIS A 170 5.31 13.57 5.40
C HIS A 170 5.97 12.58 4.45
N GLU A 171 7.02 11.92 4.92
CA GLU A 171 7.64 10.78 4.23
C GLU A 171 7.05 9.50 4.77
N VAL A 172 6.48 8.67 3.89
CA VAL A 172 5.82 7.43 4.28
C VAL A 172 6.29 6.27 3.43
N ILE A 173 6.56 5.13 4.07
CA ILE A 173 6.87 3.85 3.40
C ILE A 173 6.16 2.69 4.10
N SER A 174 5.88 1.62 3.38
CA SER A 174 5.22 0.41 3.87
C SER A 174 6.09 -0.80 3.60
N LEU A 175 6.26 -1.60 4.65
CA LEU A 175 7.07 -2.81 4.69
C LEU A 175 6.16 -3.95 5.13
N ASN A 176 6.21 -5.05 4.39
CA ASN A 176 5.25 -6.13 4.50
C ASN A 176 5.95 -7.47 4.70
N ALA A 177 5.57 -8.18 5.74
CA ALA A 177 5.85 -9.61 5.88
C ALA A 177 4.88 -10.39 4.98
N ILE A 178 5.41 -11.20 4.06
CA ILE A 178 4.61 -12.03 3.16
C ILE A 178 4.18 -13.30 3.91
N ILE A 179 2.98 -13.29 4.47
CA ILE A 179 2.44 -14.41 5.28
C ILE A 179 1.54 -15.36 4.49
N ALA A 180 1.21 -15.00 3.25
CA ALA A 180 0.44 -15.82 2.33
C ALA A 180 0.95 -15.65 0.90
N ASN A 181 0.90 -16.72 0.11
CA ASN A 181 1.02 -16.64 -1.34
C ASN A 181 -0.31 -17.10 -1.95
N ARG A 182 -1.02 -16.15 -2.56
CA ARG A 182 -2.39 -16.32 -3.05
C ARG A 182 -2.46 -17.18 -4.30
N VAL A 183 -1.44 -17.12 -5.15
CA VAL A 183 -1.34 -17.96 -6.36
C VAL A 183 -1.09 -19.41 -5.98
N LYS A 184 -0.18 -19.65 -5.04
CA LYS A 184 0.15 -21.00 -4.55
C LYS A 184 -0.85 -21.57 -3.54
N ASN A 185 -1.84 -20.79 -3.10
CA ASN A 185 -2.75 -21.14 -2.00
C ASN A 185 -2.01 -21.62 -0.73
N LYS A 186 -0.91 -20.95 -0.37
CA LYS A 186 -0.08 -21.30 0.80
C LYS A 186 -0.10 -20.20 1.84
N PHE A 187 -0.08 -20.61 3.11
CA PHE A 187 0.04 -19.74 4.28
C PHE A 187 1.29 -20.10 5.08
N SER A 188 1.90 -19.09 5.69
CA SER A 188 3.08 -19.28 6.53
C SER A 188 2.72 -20.06 7.79
N LYS A 189 3.58 -21.02 8.14
CA LYS A 189 3.55 -21.73 9.43
C LYS A 189 4.32 -21.00 10.53
N LYS A 190 5.04 -19.93 10.19
CA LYS A 190 5.94 -19.19 11.09
C LYS A 190 5.73 -17.67 10.99
N HIS A 191 4.51 -17.24 10.67
CA HIS A 191 4.18 -15.83 10.42
C HIS A 191 4.63 -14.88 11.53
N THR A 192 4.55 -15.29 12.80
CA THR A 192 4.98 -14.47 13.94
C THR A 192 6.47 -14.18 13.87
N LYS A 193 7.28 -15.20 13.58
CA LYS A 193 8.73 -15.03 13.41
C LYS A 193 9.05 -14.09 12.25
N THR A 194 8.36 -14.24 11.12
CA THR A 194 8.54 -13.36 9.94
C THR A 194 8.24 -11.90 10.30
N VAL A 195 7.17 -11.64 11.05
CA VAL A 195 6.84 -10.28 11.51
C VAL A 195 7.90 -9.76 12.51
N ASP A 196 8.33 -10.57 13.46
CA ASP A 196 9.37 -10.19 14.44
C ASP A 196 10.69 -9.85 13.76
N ASP A 197 11.10 -10.64 12.76
CA ASP A 197 12.30 -10.41 11.97
C ASP A 197 12.19 -9.10 11.16
N LEU A 198 10.99 -8.77 10.65
CA LEU A 198 10.75 -7.48 9.99
C LEU A 198 10.85 -6.31 10.97
N ILE A 199 10.26 -6.44 12.17
CA ILE A 199 10.32 -5.39 13.21
C ILE A 199 11.78 -5.10 13.57
N LYS A 200 12.59 -6.13 13.83
CA LYS A 200 14.02 -5.98 14.14
C LYS A 200 14.76 -5.27 13.02
N LYS A 201 14.58 -5.73 11.78
CA LYS A 201 15.19 -5.13 10.58
C LYS A 201 14.84 -3.64 10.43
N VAL A 202 13.61 -3.25 10.78
CA VAL A 202 13.22 -1.84 10.75
C VAL A 202 13.95 -1.05 11.81
N LEU A 203 13.95 -1.53 13.06
CA LEU A 203 14.60 -0.85 14.19
C LEU A 203 16.11 -0.71 14.00
N ASP A 204 16.77 -1.67 13.34
CA ASP A 204 18.22 -1.62 13.09
C ASP A 204 18.64 -0.57 12.04
N LEU A 205 17.70 -0.07 11.22
CA LEU A 205 17.98 0.82 10.10
C LEU A 205 17.49 2.27 10.31
N VAL A 206 16.70 2.54 11.36
CA VAL A 206 16.04 3.86 11.56
C VAL A 206 16.68 4.74 12.62
#